data_AF-A0A7W0P999-F1
#
_entry.id   AF-A0A7W0P999-F1
#
_cell.length_a   1.000
_cell.length_b   1.000
_cell.length_c   1.000
_cell.angle_alpha   90.00
_cell.angle_beta   90.00
_cell.angle_gamma   90.00
#
_symmetry.space_group_name_H-M   'P 1'
#
loop_
_entity.id
_entity.type
_entity.pdbx_description
1 polymer ?
#
loop_
_entity_poly.entity_id
_entity_poly.type
_entity_poly.pdbx_seq_one_letter_code
_entity_poly.pdbx_strand_id
1 'polypeptide(L)'
;MRSLAALALMLLALVGGAGCGTGGIEPEGGDTARGKEIFTKGADGKQACSSCHKLADAGAAGTIGPDLDASFGPGREEGFSESTIREIVRQQVKYPIDADAS
;
A
#
# COMPACT_ATOMS: atom_id res chain seq x y z
N MET A 1 18.34 -22.53 -39.75
CA MET A 1 19.18 -21.89 -38.71
C MET A 1 18.80 -20.43 -38.42
N ARG A 2 18.66 -19.54 -39.42
CA ARG A 2 18.26 -18.14 -39.19
C ARG A 2 16.83 -17.97 -38.65
N SER A 3 15.90 -18.83 -39.06
CA SER A 3 14.49 -18.80 -38.61
C SER A 3 14.27 -19.36 -37.20
N LEU A 4 15.18 -20.20 -36.71
CA LEU A 4 15.12 -20.76 -35.35
C LEU A 4 15.60 -19.73 -34.30
N ALA A 5 16.59 -18.90 -34.66
CA ALA A 5 17.09 -17.82 -33.82
C ALA A 5 16.04 -16.72 -33.61
N ALA A 6 15.25 -16.40 -34.64
CA ALA A 6 14.17 -15.41 -34.54
C ALA A 6 13.03 -15.88 -33.61
N LEU A 7 12.71 -17.18 -33.63
CA LEU A 7 11.68 -17.76 -32.77
C LEU A 7 12.12 -17.80 -31.29
N ALA A 8 13.40 -18.09 -31.04
CA ALA A 8 13.97 -18.09 -29.69
C ALA A 8 14.00 -16.70 -29.04
N LEU A 9 14.29 -15.65 -29.83
CA LEU A 9 14.25 -14.26 -29.37
C LEU A 9 12.82 -13.77 -29.06
N MET A 10 11.85 -14.20 -29.85
CA MET A 10 10.44 -13.86 -29.64
C MET A 10 9.86 -14.57 -28.40
N LEU A 11 10.27 -15.81 -28.14
CA LEU A 11 9.90 -16.54 -26.93
C LEU A 11 10.54 -15.91 -25.68
N LEU A 12 11.80 -15.48 -25.72
CA LEU A 12 12.45 -14.80 -24.59
C LEU A 12 11.73 -13.48 -24.20
N ALA A 13 11.23 -12.74 -25.19
CA ALA A 13 10.46 -11.52 -24.96
C ALA A 13 9.09 -11.79 -24.32
N LEU A 14 8.48 -12.95 -24.60
CA LEU A 14 7.19 -13.36 -24.01
C LEU A 14 7.34 -13.83 -22.55
N VAL A 15 8.47 -14.46 -22.18
CA VAL A 15 8.71 -14.89 -20.78
C VAL A 15 9.21 -13.76 -19.87
N GLY A 16 9.79 -12.69 -20.43
CA GLY A 16 10.26 -11.53 -19.66
C GLY A 16 9.16 -10.61 -19.13
N GLY A 17 7.95 -10.69 -19.68
CA GLY A 17 6.80 -9.86 -19.28
C GLY A 17 5.89 -10.47 -18.21
N ALA A 18 6.06 -11.77 -17.91
CA ALA A 18 5.24 -12.49 -16.92
C ALA A 18 5.91 -12.49 -15.53
N GLY A 19 6.45 -11.34 -15.10
CA GLY A 19 6.83 -11.16 -13.71
C GLY A 19 5.58 -11.29 -12.84
N CYS A 20 5.60 -12.22 -11.89
CA CYS A 20 4.58 -12.29 -10.83
C CYS A 20 4.57 -10.90 -10.17
N GLY A 21 3.51 -10.12 -10.39
CA GLY A 21 3.50 -8.68 -10.20
C GLY A 21 3.52 -8.25 -8.73
N THR A 22 4.68 -8.38 -8.07
CA THR A 22 4.86 -7.82 -6.72
C THR A 22 5.06 -6.30 -6.75
N GLY A 23 5.05 -5.67 -7.93
CA GLY A 23 5.12 -4.21 -8.11
C GLY A 23 6.46 -3.57 -7.73
N GLY A 24 7.37 -4.30 -7.09
CA GLY A 24 8.59 -3.76 -6.50
C GLY A 24 8.29 -2.86 -5.28
N ILE A 25 9.33 -2.52 -4.52
CA ILE A 25 9.22 -1.43 -3.53
C ILE A 25 9.14 -0.13 -4.33
N GLU A 26 8.00 0.56 -4.28
CA GLU A 26 7.88 1.85 -4.95
C GLU A 26 8.75 2.91 -4.24
N PRO A 27 9.33 3.85 -5.00
CA PRO A 27 10.13 4.92 -4.42
C PRO A 27 9.30 5.78 -3.45
N GLU A 28 9.98 6.32 -2.44
CA GLU A 28 9.44 7.26 -1.46
C GLU A 28 8.70 8.43 -2.15
N GLY A 29 7.49 8.82 -1.70
CA GLY A 29 6.85 10.03 -2.25
C GLY A 29 5.33 10.19 -2.15
N GLY A 30 4.76 10.10 -0.94
CA GLY A 30 3.34 10.44 -0.71
C GLY A 30 3.14 11.89 -0.28
N ASP A 31 2.00 12.50 -0.65
CA ASP A 31 1.58 13.79 -0.10
C ASP A 31 0.99 13.61 1.31
N THR A 32 1.86 13.70 2.32
CA THR A 32 1.47 13.53 3.72
C THR A 32 0.55 14.63 4.23
N ALA A 33 0.63 15.84 3.66
CA ALA A 33 -0.27 16.94 4.01
C ALA A 33 -1.69 16.62 3.54
N ARG A 34 -1.84 16.18 2.29
CA ARG A 34 -3.14 15.72 1.76
C ARG A 34 -3.65 14.50 2.51
N GLY A 35 -2.79 13.53 2.83
CA GLY A 35 -3.15 12.36 3.63
C GLY A 35 -3.72 12.75 5.00
N LYS A 36 -3.07 13.68 5.70
CA LYS A 36 -3.54 14.22 6.98
C LYS A 36 -4.87 14.96 6.85
N GLU A 37 -5.08 15.69 5.75
CA GLU A 37 -6.37 16.33 5.47
C GLU A 37 -7.49 15.30 5.29
N ILE A 38 -7.28 14.26 4.48
CA ILE A 38 -8.28 13.19 4.29
C ILE A 38 -8.56 12.49 5.63
N PHE A 39 -7.53 12.21 6.41
CA PHE A 39 -7.67 11.56 7.71
C PHE A 39 -8.56 12.37 8.68
N THR A 40 -8.37 13.69 8.71
CA THR A 40 -9.05 14.60 9.65
C THR A 40 -10.40 15.11 9.16
N LYS A 41 -10.62 15.19 7.84
CA LYS A 41 -11.84 15.76 7.25
C LYS A 41 -12.71 14.75 6.50
N GLY A 42 -12.17 13.59 6.14
CA GLY A 42 -12.80 12.65 5.20
C GLY A 42 -12.62 13.07 3.74
N ALA A 43 -13.10 12.21 2.83
CA ALA A 43 -13.13 12.45 1.39
C ALA A 43 -14.23 11.61 0.74
N ASP A 44 -14.74 12.01 -0.43
CA ASP A 44 -15.65 11.22 -1.26
C ASP A 44 -16.89 10.68 -0.52
N GLY A 45 -17.47 11.51 0.37
CA GLY A 45 -18.62 11.14 1.19
C GLY A 45 -18.32 10.15 2.32
N LYS A 46 -17.05 9.79 2.54
CA LYS A 46 -16.60 9.00 3.70
C LYS A 46 -16.34 9.91 4.89
N GLN A 47 -16.67 9.42 6.08
CA GLN A 47 -16.39 10.11 7.34
C GLN A 47 -14.88 10.29 7.57
N ALA A 48 -14.50 11.30 8.34
CA ALA A 48 -13.13 11.47 8.79
C ALA A 48 -12.67 10.26 9.60
N CYS A 49 -11.50 9.70 9.30
CA CYS A 49 -10.93 8.57 10.05
C CYS A 49 -10.68 8.95 11.52
N SER A 50 -10.34 10.23 11.77
CA SER A 50 -10.10 10.79 13.10
C SER A 50 -11.32 10.77 14.03
N SER A 51 -12.54 10.57 13.51
CA SER A 51 -13.73 10.42 14.36
C SER A 51 -13.67 9.15 15.21
N CYS A 52 -13.00 8.11 14.70
CA CYS A 52 -12.94 6.81 15.33
C CYS A 52 -11.55 6.46 15.83
N HIS A 53 -10.50 6.82 15.08
CA HIS A 53 -9.14 6.36 15.33
C HIS A 53 -8.24 7.44 15.93
N LYS A 54 -7.29 7.00 16.75
CA LYS A 54 -6.14 7.80 17.19
C LYS A 54 -5.03 7.74 16.13
N LEU A 55 -4.41 8.90 15.92
CA LEU A 55 -3.20 9.05 15.12
C LEU A 55 -2.52 10.35 15.56
N ALA A 56 -1.42 10.25 16.30
CA ALA A 56 -0.76 11.38 16.93
C ALA A 56 -0.25 12.41 15.90
N ASP A 57 0.27 11.96 14.76
CA ASP A 57 0.71 12.84 13.68
C ASP A 57 -0.42 13.75 13.17
N ALA A 58 -1.66 13.26 13.14
CA ALA A 58 -2.84 14.02 12.74
C ALA A 58 -3.52 14.78 13.89
N GLY A 59 -2.99 14.72 15.12
CA GLY A 59 -3.60 15.31 16.30
C GLY A 59 -4.93 14.65 16.71
N ALA A 60 -5.20 13.43 16.22
CA ALA A 60 -6.45 12.73 16.46
C ALA A 60 -6.34 11.84 17.70
N ALA A 61 -7.41 11.81 18.50
CA ALA A 61 -7.50 11.03 19.73
C ALA A 61 -8.76 10.13 19.78
N GLY A 62 -9.24 9.68 18.62
CA GLY A 62 -10.40 8.79 18.55
C GLY A 62 -10.16 7.48 19.30
N THR A 63 -11.20 6.98 19.97
CA THR A 63 -11.12 5.77 20.82
C THR A 63 -12.17 4.71 20.49
N ILE A 64 -12.90 4.89 19.38
CA ILE A 64 -13.90 3.90 18.91
C ILE A 64 -13.19 2.79 18.14
N GLY A 65 -12.28 3.18 17.25
CA GLY A 65 -11.41 2.27 16.51
C GLY A 65 -10.06 2.08 17.20
N PRO A 66 -9.25 1.10 16.75
CA PRO A 66 -7.89 0.88 17.26
C PRO A 66 -6.98 2.11 17.08
N ASP A 67 -5.98 2.20 17.96
CA ASP A 67 -4.91 3.20 17.88
C ASP A 67 -3.99 2.90 16.69
N LEU A 68 -3.99 3.79 15.69
CA LEU A 68 -3.22 3.56 14.48
C LEU A 68 -1.71 3.75 14.69
N ASP A 69 -1.30 4.50 15.71
CA ASP A 69 0.11 4.63 16.10
C ASP A 69 0.70 3.26 16.52
N ALA A 70 -0.16 2.32 16.93
CA ALA A 70 0.24 0.98 17.38
C ALA A 70 0.13 -0.12 16.29
N SER A 71 -0.40 0.18 15.10
CA SER A 71 -0.82 -0.83 14.10
C SER A 71 0.25 -1.85 13.68
N PHE A 72 1.52 -1.47 13.69
CA PHE A 72 2.64 -2.32 13.25
C PHE A 72 3.65 -2.62 14.38
N GLY A 73 3.22 -2.55 15.65
CA GLY A 73 4.07 -2.86 16.81
C GLY A 73 4.80 -4.20 16.67
N PRO A 74 4.11 -5.33 16.52
CA PRO A 74 4.74 -6.65 16.36
C PRO A 74 5.69 -6.72 15.17
N GLY A 75 5.29 -6.18 14.01
CA GLY A 75 6.15 -6.17 12.81
C GLY A 75 7.46 -5.40 13.03
N ARG A 76 7.43 -4.32 13.82
CA ARG A 76 8.65 -3.58 14.21
C ARG A 76 9.49 -4.37 15.21
N GLU A 77 8.87 -5.07 16.16
CA GLU A 77 9.57 -5.95 17.11
C GLU A 77 10.26 -7.12 16.41
N GLU A 78 9.63 -7.67 15.37
CA GLU A 78 10.19 -8.70 14.48
C GLU A 78 11.28 -8.16 13.53
N GLY A 79 11.49 -6.84 13.50
CA GLY A 79 12.55 -6.19 12.73
C GLY A 79 12.20 -5.89 11.27
N PHE A 80 10.91 -5.84 10.91
CA PHE A 80 10.51 -5.38 9.58
C PHE A 80 10.90 -3.91 9.37
N SER A 81 11.44 -3.61 8.19
CA SER A 81 11.81 -2.25 7.86
C SER A 81 10.58 -1.37 7.66
N GLU A 82 10.74 -0.06 7.89
CA GLU A 82 9.69 0.92 7.58
C GLU A 82 9.29 0.89 6.10
N SER A 83 10.22 0.58 5.19
CA SER A 83 9.92 0.41 3.77
C SER A 83 9.00 -0.79 3.50
N THR A 84 9.16 -1.90 4.22
CA THR A 84 8.26 -3.06 4.14
C THR A 84 6.88 -2.69 4.67
N ILE A 85 6.80 -2.05 5.84
CA ILE A 85 5.53 -1.61 6.44
C ILE A 85 4.79 -0.66 5.49
N ARG A 86 5.50 0.34 4.93
CA ARG A 86 4.95 1.29 3.99
C ARG A 86 4.42 0.60 2.73
N GLU A 87 5.15 -0.36 2.18
CA GLU A 87 4.71 -1.08 0.98
C GLU A 87 3.46 -1.91 1.24
N ILE A 88 3.34 -2.57 2.40
CA ILE A 88 2.11 -3.29 2.79
C ILE A 88 0.91 -2.34 2.80
N VAL A 89 1.03 -1.18 3.47
CA VAL A 89 -0.04 -0.19 3.53
C VAL A 89 -0.38 0.33 2.13
N ARG A 90 0.63 0.65 1.32
CA ARG A 90 0.45 1.16 -0.04
C ARG A 90 -0.30 0.16 -0.92
N GLN A 91 0.05 -1.13 -0.84
CA GLN A 91 -0.62 -2.20 -1.60
C GLN A 91 -2.09 -2.34 -1.21
N GLN A 92 -2.41 -2.28 0.09
CA GLN A 92 -3.79 -2.35 0.57
C GLN A 92 -4.63 -1.14 0.12
N VAL A 93 -4.02 0.04 0.05
CA VAL A 93 -4.69 1.25 -0.47
C VAL A 93 -4.89 1.18 -1.99
N LYS A 94 -3.89 0.69 -2.73
CA LYS A 94 -3.92 0.62 -4.20
C LYS A 94 -4.84 -0.49 -4.71
N TYR A 95 -4.89 -1.61 -4.00
CA TYR A 95 -5.69 -2.79 -4.34
C TYR A 95 -6.60 -3.14 -3.16
N PRO A 96 -7.59 -2.30 -2.86
CA PRO A 96 -8.55 -2.59 -1.82
C PRO A 96 -9.38 -3.82 -2.20
N ILE A 97 -9.76 -4.62 -1.21
CA ILE A 97 -10.70 -5.72 -1.43
C ILE A 97 -12.10 -5.09 -1.49
N ASP A 98 -12.76 -5.21 -2.63
CA ASP A 98 -14.15 -4.78 -2.77
C ASP A 98 -15.05 -5.71 -1.93
N ALA A 99 -15.94 -5.14 -1.11
CA ALA A 99 -16.76 -5.89 -0.16
C ALA A 99 -17.76 -6.86 -0.83
N ASP A 100 -17.96 -6.73 -2.14
CA ASP A 100 -18.77 -7.58 -3.01
C ASP A 100 -17.96 -8.65 -3.76
N ALA A 101 -16.64 -8.68 -3.60
CA ALA A 101 -15.75 -9.66 -4.24
C ALA A 101 -15.64 -11.02 -3.51
N SER A 102 -16.52 -11.28 -2.53
CA SER A 102 -16.56 -12.53 -1.74
C SER A 102 -17.89 -13.27 -1.86
#